data_AF-A0A9X1X3X4-F1
#
_entry.id   AF-A0A9X1X3X4-F1
#
_cell.length_a   1.000
_cell.length_b   1.000
_cell.length_c   1.000
_cell.angle_alpha   90.00
_cell.angle_beta   90.00
_cell.angle_gamma   90.00
#
_symmetry.space_group_name_H-M   'P 1'
#
loop_
_entity.id
_entity.type
_entity.pdbx_description
1 polymer ?
#
loop_
_entity_poly.entity_id
_entity_poly.type
_entity_poly.pdbx_seq_one_letter_code
_entity_poly.pdbx_strand_id
1 'polypeptide(L)'
;MKKLLFIALSLLLFSCNDHGAGKLRGFVEEGLQKDKGILKLSKYNEVKWDKVYVLGPYSSKKMLDKTLAKHYQDIMLAGIFNHDDICLVLLFNGDQLVSQATFDIIRTDLSATSVFTPNDRYAPCPKDSANYPYVKKNRTYILRRF
;
A
#
# COMPACT_ATOMS: atom_id res chain seq x y z
N MET A 1 -44.22 1.05 26.67
CA MET A 1 -42.95 1.75 26.31
C MET A 1 -41.82 0.73 26.09
N LYS A 2 -41.90 -0.12 25.05
CA LYS A 2 -40.92 -1.19 24.79
C LYS A 2 -40.42 -1.26 23.34
N LYS A 3 -40.93 -0.40 22.44
CA LYS A 3 -40.63 -0.43 21.00
C LYS A 3 -39.55 0.56 20.54
N LEU A 4 -39.09 1.45 21.43
CA LEU A 4 -38.07 2.45 21.10
C LEU A 4 -36.63 2.01 21.41
N LEU A 5 -36.44 0.91 22.17
CA LEU A 5 -35.10 0.43 22.54
C LEU A 5 -34.43 -0.40 21.45
N PHE A 6 -35.19 -0.89 20.45
CA PHE A 6 -34.65 -1.73 19.38
C PHE A 6 -34.05 -0.95 18.20
N ILE A 7 -34.36 0.35 18.06
CA ILE A 7 -33.85 1.17 16.95
C ILE A 7 -32.44 1.73 17.27
N ALA A 8 -32.10 1.90 18.54
CA ALA A 8 -30.77 2.37 18.94
C ALA A 8 -29.67 1.31 18.80
N LEU A 9 -30.03 0.01 18.76
CA LEU A 9 -29.06 -1.09 18.68
C LEU A 9 -28.63 -1.42 17.23
N SER A 10 -29.40 -0.97 16.23
CA SER A 10 -29.07 -1.17 14.81
C SER A 10 -28.04 -0.17 14.26
N LEU A 11 -27.86 0.97 14.95
CA LEU A 11 -26.94 2.03 14.53
C LEU A 11 -25.49 1.84 14.99
N LEU A 12 -25.20 0.80 15.78
CA LEU A 12 -23.84 0.50 16.27
C LEU A 12 -23.06 -0.51 15.39
N LEU A 13 -23.65 -1.00 14.30
CA LEU A 13 -22.97 -1.96 13.40
C LEU A 13 -22.28 -1.32 12.19
N PHE A 14 -22.33 0.01 12.04
CA PHE A 14 -21.39 0.74 11.20
C PHE A 14 -20.08 1.02 11.97
N SER A 15 -19.54 0.00 12.63
CA SER A 15 -18.14 0.06 13.04
C SER A 15 -17.34 0.15 11.76
N CYS A 16 -16.75 1.33 11.51
CA CYS A 16 -15.76 1.55 10.47
C CYS A 16 -14.79 0.39 10.49
N ASN A 17 -14.88 -0.47 9.47
CA ASN A 17 -13.94 -1.53 9.24
C ASN A 17 -12.66 -0.85 8.71
N ASP A 18 -11.93 -0.18 9.59
CA ASP A 18 -10.60 0.36 9.32
C ASP A 18 -9.69 -0.86 9.20
N HIS A 19 -9.60 -1.38 7.97
CA HIS A 19 -8.88 -2.61 7.64
C HIS A 19 -7.37 -2.42 7.85
N GLY A 20 -6.92 -2.33 9.10
CA GLY A 20 -5.51 -2.25 9.50
C GLY A 20 -4.69 -1.12 8.86
N ALA A 21 -5.31 -0.20 8.12
CA ALA A 21 -4.64 0.75 7.25
C ALA A 21 -3.82 1.74 8.07
N GLY A 22 -4.34 2.18 9.22
CA GLY A 22 -3.62 3.05 10.15
C GLY A 22 -2.32 2.44 10.68
N LYS A 23 -2.31 1.14 11.01
CA LYS A 23 -1.12 0.47 11.55
C LYS A 23 -0.04 0.27 10.48
N LEU A 24 -0.42 -0.13 9.28
CA LEU A 24 0.53 -0.28 8.17
C LEU A 24 1.13 1.08 7.78
N ARG A 25 0.29 2.12 7.69
CA ARG A 25 0.73 3.48 7.42
C ARG A 25 1.75 3.96 8.45
N GLY A 26 1.44 3.84 9.75
CA GLY A 26 2.36 4.21 10.82
C GLY A 26 3.69 3.45 10.74
N PHE A 27 3.64 2.14 10.46
CA PHE A 27 4.85 1.33 10.28
C PHE A 27 5.71 1.80 9.10
N VAL A 28 5.08 2.12 7.95
CA VAL A 28 5.79 2.63 6.77
C VAL A 28 6.41 3.99 7.06
N GLU A 29 5.65 4.92 7.61
CA GLU A 29 6.11 6.27 7.95
C GLU A 29 7.28 6.23 8.96
N GLU A 30 7.16 5.44 10.04
CA GLU A 30 8.22 5.25 11.02
C GLU A 30 9.47 4.60 10.39
N GLY A 31 9.28 3.59 9.55
CA GLY A 31 10.36 2.91 8.83
C GLY A 31 11.13 3.85 7.90
N LEU A 32 10.43 4.74 7.23
CA LEU A 32 11.02 5.77 6.36
C LEU A 32 11.73 6.85 7.19
N GLN A 33 11.25 7.21 8.38
CA GLN A 33 11.89 8.22 9.23
C GLN A 33 13.20 7.75 9.89
N LYS A 34 13.44 6.44 10.01
CA LYS A 34 14.57 5.86 10.76
C LYS A 34 15.97 6.13 10.17
N ASP A 35 16.11 6.83 9.05
CA ASP A 35 17.37 7.16 8.35
C ASP A 35 18.33 5.96 8.18
N LYS A 36 17.78 4.79 7.85
CA LYS A 36 18.54 3.55 7.60
C LYS A 36 18.59 3.16 6.12
N GLY A 37 18.02 4.00 5.24
CA GLY A 37 18.01 3.80 3.79
C GLY A 37 17.32 2.52 3.31
N ILE A 38 16.64 1.76 4.18
CA ILE A 38 15.92 0.52 3.84
C ILE A 38 14.63 0.45 4.67
N LEU A 39 13.49 0.42 3.99
CA LEU A 39 12.19 0.10 4.55
C LEU A 39 12.04 -1.43 4.62
N LYS A 40 12.16 -1.99 5.82
CA LYS A 40 12.07 -3.44 6.08
C LYS A 40 10.63 -3.90 6.26
N LEU A 41 9.84 -3.85 5.18
CA LEU A 41 8.42 -4.21 5.22
C LEU A 41 8.20 -5.65 5.68
N SER A 42 9.13 -6.56 5.37
CA SER A 42 9.19 -7.94 5.88
C SER A 42 9.00 -8.09 7.41
N LYS A 43 9.31 -7.05 8.19
CA LYS A 43 9.16 -7.02 9.65
C LYS A 43 7.75 -6.65 10.14
N TYR A 44 6.86 -6.25 9.25
CA TYR A 44 5.47 -5.95 9.59
C TYR A 44 4.69 -7.24 9.88
N ASN A 45 4.14 -7.36 11.09
CA ASN A 45 3.52 -8.58 11.61
C ASN A 45 2.12 -8.37 12.23
N GLU A 46 1.54 -7.18 12.11
CA GLU A 46 0.20 -6.89 12.65
C GLU A 46 -0.91 -7.69 11.94
N VAL A 47 -0.67 -8.11 10.70
CA VAL A 47 -1.54 -9.02 9.94
C VAL A 47 -0.70 -10.13 9.31
N LYS A 48 -1.32 -11.27 9.02
CA LYS A 48 -0.69 -12.33 8.22
C LYS A 48 -0.74 -11.93 6.75
N TRP A 49 0.42 -11.89 6.10
CA TRP A 49 0.57 -11.59 4.67
C TRP A 49 1.78 -12.37 4.12
N ASP A 50 1.74 -12.69 2.82
CA ASP A 50 2.76 -13.49 2.11
C ASP A 50 3.38 -12.74 0.92
N LYS A 51 2.68 -11.75 0.37
CA LYS A 51 3.18 -10.92 -0.74
C LYS A 51 2.72 -9.47 -0.64
N VAL A 52 3.50 -8.59 -1.24
CA VAL A 52 3.23 -7.14 -1.30
C VAL A 52 3.31 -6.63 -2.73
N TYR A 53 2.45 -5.67 -3.05
CA TYR A 53 2.63 -4.78 -4.19
C TYR A 53 2.91 -3.36 -3.68
N VAL A 54 3.87 -2.70 -4.32
CA VAL A 54 4.12 -1.27 -4.13
C VAL A 54 3.89 -0.59 -5.47
N LEU A 55 2.87 0.25 -5.52
CA LEU A 55 2.45 0.97 -6.71
C LEU A 55 2.86 2.43 -6.56
N GLY A 56 3.51 2.96 -7.57
CA GLY A 56 3.89 4.38 -7.61
C GLY A 56 2.79 5.27 -8.20
N PRO A 57 3.00 6.59 -8.17
CA PRO A 57 2.23 7.58 -8.90
C PRO A 57 2.03 7.19 -10.37
N TYR A 58 0.87 7.56 -10.91
CA TYR A 58 0.52 7.34 -12.33
C TYR A 58 0.58 5.88 -12.78
N SER A 59 0.48 4.93 -11.84
CA SER A 59 0.31 3.52 -12.19
C SER A 59 -0.83 3.37 -13.20
N SER A 60 -0.66 2.59 -14.26
CA SER A 60 -1.74 2.46 -15.26
C SER A 60 -2.56 1.20 -15.02
N LYS A 61 -3.88 1.27 -15.30
CA LYS A 61 -4.75 0.08 -15.25
C LYS A 61 -4.21 -1.08 -16.10
N LYS A 62 -3.55 -0.78 -17.21
CA LYS A 62 -3.00 -1.78 -18.15
C LYS A 62 -1.86 -2.60 -17.54
N MET A 63 -1.18 -2.07 -16.52
CA MET A 63 -0.06 -2.73 -15.84
C MET A 63 -0.50 -3.57 -14.64
N LEU A 64 -1.77 -3.52 -14.25
CA LEU A 64 -2.29 -4.34 -13.17
C LEU A 64 -2.35 -5.81 -13.61
N ASP A 65 -1.82 -6.70 -12.79
CA ASP A 65 -1.98 -8.13 -12.99
C ASP A 65 -3.40 -8.60 -12.64
N LYS A 66 -3.68 -9.90 -12.78
CA LYS A 66 -5.01 -10.45 -12.51
C LYS A 66 -5.42 -10.29 -11.04
N THR A 67 -4.48 -10.27 -10.10
CA THR A 67 -4.76 -10.11 -8.68
C THR A 67 -5.13 -8.65 -8.39
N LEU A 68 -4.30 -7.70 -8.82
CA LEU A 68 -4.55 -6.27 -8.64
C LEU A 68 -5.80 -5.79 -9.40
N ALA A 69 -6.08 -6.36 -10.58
CA ALA A 69 -7.28 -6.02 -11.36
C ALA A 69 -8.59 -6.31 -10.60
N LYS A 70 -8.61 -7.33 -9.72
CA LYS A 70 -9.76 -7.62 -8.84
C LYS A 70 -9.98 -6.52 -7.79
N HIS A 71 -8.93 -5.78 -7.44
CA HIS A 71 -8.91 -4.71 -6.45
C HIS A 71 -8.82 -3.31 -7.09
N TYR A 72 -9.18 -3.18 -8.37
CA TYR A 72 -9.03 -1.93 -9.11
C TYR A 72 -9.75 -0.75 -8.43
N GLN A 73 -10.95 -0.97 -7.88
CA GLN A 73 -11.70 0.09 -7.18
C GLN A 73 -11.00 0.54 -5.90
N ASP A 74 -10.47 -0.40 -5.10
CA ASP A 74 -9.69 -0.07 -3.90
C ASP A 74 -8.45 0.76 -4.25
N ILE A 75 -7.76 0.38 -5.34
CA ILE A 75 -6.58 1.08 -5.86
C ILE A 75 -6.96 2.48 -6.39
N MET A 76 -8.09 2.62 -7.08
CA MET A 76 -8.59 3.92 -7.53
C MET A 76 -8.88 4.86 -6.36
N LEU A 77 -9.56 4.34 -5.32
CA LEU A 77 -9.93 5.12 -4.14
C LEU A 77 -8.71 5.56 -3.33
N ALA A 78 -7.59 4.82 -3.41
CA ALA A 78 -6.32 5.23 -2.83
C ALA A 78 -5.67 6.44 -3.54
N GLY A 79 -6.21 6.89 -4.69
CA GLY A 79 -5.79 8.13 -5.36
C GLY A 79 -4.54 8.04 -6.23
N ILE A 80 -3.87 6.88 -6.30
CA ILE A 80 -2.53 6.77 -6.92
C ILE A 80 -2.46 7.14 -8.42
N PHE A 81 -3.62 7.18 -9.08
CA PHE A 81 -3.70 7.54 -10.49
C PHE A 81 -3.68 9.05 -10.73
N ASN A 82 -4.06 9.83 -9.73
CA ASN A 82 -4.28 11.28 -9.85
C ASN A 82 -3.23 12.10 -9.10
N HIS A 83 -2.44 11.45 -8.24
CA HIS A 83 -1.46 12.08 -7.38
C HIS A 83 -0.05 11.71 -7.87
N ASP A 84 0.78 12.74 -8.10
CA ASP A 84 2.17 12.59 -8.52
C ASP A 84 3.10 12.25 -7.34
N ASP A 85 2.52 12.29 -6.14
CA ASP A 85 3.22 12.38 -4.88
C ASP A 85 2.89 11.27 -3.91
N ILE A 86 2.21 10.20 -4.31
CA ILE A 86 1.87 9.11 -3.40
C ILE A 86 2.23 7.73 -3.95
N CYS A 87 2.71 6.87 -3.05
CA CYS A 87 2.83 5.43 -3.28
C CYS A 87 1.74 4.70 -2.51
N LEU A 88 1.33 3.53 -3.01
CA LEU A 88 0.40 2.61 -2.36
C LEU A 88 1.08 1.27 -2.10
N VAL A 89 1.04 0.84 -0.84
CA VAL A 89 1.41 -0.50 -0.39
C VAL A 89 0.15 -1.33 -0.26
N LEU A 90 0.13 -2.52 -0.86
CA LEU A 90 -0.96 -3.50 -0.73
C LEU A 90 -0.37 -4.81 -0.22
N LEU A 91 -0.83 -5.26 0.95
CA LEU A 91 -0.43 -6.54 1.53
C LEU A 91 -1.49 -7.60 1.25
N PHE A 92 -1.04 -8.75 0.77
CA PHE A 92 -1.90 -9.89 0.44
C PHE A 92 -1.53 -11.11 1.27
N ASN A 93 -2.52 -11.96 1.53
CA ASN A 93 -2.35 -13.33 2.03
C ASN A 93 -3.05 -14.27 1.04
N GLY A 94 -2.29 -14.99 0.22
CA GLY A 94 -2.83 -15.63 -0.97
C GLY A 94 -3.38 -14.58 -1.94
N ASP A 95 -4.65 -14.67 -2.31
CA ASP A 95 -5.31 -13.71 -3.20
C ASP A 95 -6.14 -12.64 -2.45
N GLN A 96 -6.17 -12.69 -1.12
CA GLN A 96 -6.93 -11.75 -0.31
C GLN A 96 -6.10 -10.52 0.06
N LEU A 97 -6.61 -9.32 -0.23
CA LEU A 97 -6.08 -8.06 0.29
C LEU A 97 -6.35 -7.98 1.81
N VAL A 98 -5.30 -7.87 2.62
CA VAL A 98 -5.39 -7.88 4.09
C VAL A 98 -5.05 -6.55 4.75
N SER A 99 -4.31 -5.68 4.04
CA SER A 99 -4.01 -4.33 4.52
C SER A 99 -3.50 -3.46 3.36
N GLN A 100 -3.68 -2.15 3.48
CA GLN A 100 -3.15 -1.19 2.51
C GLN A 100 -2.76 0.12 3.20
N ALA A 101 -1.81 0.85 2.61
CA ALA A 101 -1.40 2.17 3.09
C ALA A 101 -0.86 3.04 1.97
N THR A 102 -1.17 4.33 2.03
CA THR A 102 -0.56 5.36 1.18
C THR A 102 0.49 6.15 1.95
N PHE A 103 1.49 6.69 1.25
CA PHE A 103 2.51 7.59 1.81
C PHE A 103 3.14 8.44 0.71
N ASP A 104 3.71 9.59 1.09
CA ASP A 104 4.14 10.63 0.14
C ASP A 104 5.54 10.37 -0.50
N ILE A 105 5.70 10.64 -1.80
CA ILE A 105 6.91 10.48 -2.63
C ILE A 105 7.05 11.53 -3.77
N ILE A 106 8.03 12.44 -3.73
CA ILE A 106 8.35 13.38 -4.84
C ILE A 106 9.80 13.87 -4.70
N ARG A 107 10.74 13.78 -5.66
CA ARG A 107 10.73 13.53 -7.11
C ARG A 107 11.83 12.53 -7.49
N THR A 108 11.66 11.95 -8.66
CA THR A 108 12.15 10.63 -9.03
C THR A 108 13.52 10.57 -9.71
N ASP A 109 14.21 9.42 -9.58
CA ASP A 109 14.67 8.70 -10.77
C ASP A 109 14.07 7.28 -10.74
N LEU A 110 13.16 7.02 -11.68
CA LEU A 110 12.36 5.79 -11.82
C LEU A 110 13.15 4.76 -12.66
N SER A 111 14.39 5.08 -13.08
CA SER A 111 15.27 4.17 -13.81
C SER A 111 15.53 2.85 -13.08
N ALA A 112 15.38 2.85 -11.75
CA ALA A 112 15.62 1.69 -10.88
C ALA A 112 14.34 0.97 -10.39
N THR A 113 13.14 1.47 -10.66
CA THR A 113 11.94 0.60 -10.66
C THR A 113 12.04 -0.22 -11.93
N SER A 114 12.74 -1.35 -11.83
CA SER A 114 12.77 -2.46 -12.79
C SER A 114 12.53 -2.01 -14.22
N VAL A 115 13.58 -1.59 -14.96
CA VAL A 115 13.58 -1.35 -16.41
C VAL A 115 12.18 -1.48 -17.00
N PHE A 116 11.41 -0.39 -17.03
CA PHE A 116 10.06 -0.42 -17.59
C PHE A 116 10.18 -0.80 -19.06
N THR A 117 10.07 -2.09 -19.37
CA THR A 117 9.64 -2.44 -20.70
C THR A 117 8.16 -2.05 -20.77
N PRO A 118 7.66 -1.45 -21.86
CA PRO A 118 6.30 -0.92 -21.96
C PRO A 118 5.15 -1.89 -21.66
N ASN A 119 5.44 -3.16 -21.36
CA ASN A 119 4.49 -4.25 -21.21
C ASN A 119 4.56 -4.98 -19.85
N ASP A 120 5.46 -4.60 -18.93
CA ASP A 120 5.61 -5.35 -17.68
C ASP A 120 4.49 -5.03 -16.68
N ARG A 121 3.84 -6.10 -16.21
CA ARG A 121 2.83 -6.04 -15.16
C ARG A 121 3.49 -5.87 -13.80
N TYR A 122 2.79 -5.26 -12.85
CA TYR A 122 3.25 -5.24 -11.46
C TYR A 122 3.35 -6.67 -10.93
N ALA A 123 4.57 -7.14 -10.68
CA ALA A 123 4.80 -8.41 -10.02
C ALA A 123 4.73 -8.24 -8.48
N PRO A 124 4.17 -9.20 -7.74
CA PRO A 124 4.25 -9.20 -6.28
C PRO A 124 5.68 -9.44 -5.79
N CYS A 125 6.03 -8.90 -4.63
CA CYS A 125 7.25 -9.24 -3.90
C CYS A 125 6.90 -10.14 -2.70
N PRO A 126 7.52 -11.32 -2.54
CA PRO A 126 7.33 -12.17 -1.37
C PRO A 126 7.73 -11.47 -0.07
N LYS A 127 7.05 -11.78 1.05
CA LYS A 127 7.30 -11.17 2.36
C LYS A 127 8.77 -11.17 2.77
N ASP A 128 9.46 -12.28 2.61
CA ASP A 128 10.86 -12.43 3.04
C ASP A 128 11.82 -11.54 2.24
N SER A 129 11.43 -11.17 1.02
CA SER A 129 12.19 -10.30 0.10
C SER A 129 11.70 -8.85 0.10
N ALA A 130 10.64 -8.52 0.85
CA ALA A 130 9.99 -7.20 0.86
C ALA A 130 10.77 -6.18 1.70
N ASN A 131 11.99 -5.88 1.27
CA ASN A 131 12.84 -4.83 1.82
C ASN A 131 13.12 -3.84 0.71
N TYR A 132 12.77 -2.58 0.91
CA TYR A 132 12.82 -1.55 -0.14
C TYR A 132 13.84 -0.48 0.24
N PRO A 133 14.98 -0.39 -0.47
CA PRO A 133 15.90 0.71 -0.29
C PRO A 133 15.20 2.05 -0.53
N TYR A 134 15.55 3.07 0.25
CA TYR A 134 15.05 4.42 0.03
C TYR A 134 16.13 5.48 0.22
N VAL A 135 15.90 6.65 -0.37
CA VAL A 135 16.72 7.85 -0.17
C VAL A 135 15.82 9.00 0.26
N LYS A 136 16.23 9.77 1.28
CA LYS A 136 15.53 11.01 1.68
C LYS A 136 16.10 12.22 0.94
N LYS A 137 15.29 12.94 0.16
CA LYS A 137 15.65 14.20 -0.53
C LYS A 137 14.61 15.27 -0.21
N ASN A 138 15.04 16.43 0.29
CA ASN A 138 14.16 17.59 0.56
C ASN A 138 12.88 17.25 1.36
N ARG A 139 13.04 16.47 2.45
CA ARG A 139 11.96 15.92 3.31
C ARG A 139 11.13 14.79 2.68
N THR A 140 11.52 14.31 1.51
CA THR A 140 10.78 13.29 0.79
C THR A 140 11.51 11.96 0.69
N TYR A 141 10.80 10.85 0.63
CA TYR A 141 11.39 9.51 0.48
C TYR A 141 11.24 8.98 -0.95
N ILE A 142 12.32 8.46 -1.52
CA ILE A 142 12.34 7.81 -2.84
C ILE A 142 12.62 6.34 -2.62
N LEU A 143 11.65 5.46 -2.90
CA LEU A 143 11.81 4.01 -2.79
C LEU A 143 12.33 3.39 -4.09
N ARG A 144 13.15 2.36 -3.96
CA ARG A 144 13.68 1.55 -5.07
C ARG A 144 13.20 0.11 -4.91
N ARG A 145 12.84 -0.51 -6.03
CA ARG A 145 12.53 -1.94 -6.10
C ARG A 145 13.82 -2.70 -6.47
N PHE A 146 14.03 -3.87 -5.88
CA PHE A 146 15.06 -4.81 -6.31
C PHE A 146 14.66 -5.51 -7.61
#